data_AF-A0A8J8DAZ6-F1
#
_entry.id   AF-A0A8J8DAZ6-F1
#
_cell.length_a   1.000
_cell.length_b   1.000
_cell.length_c   1.000
_cell.angle_alpha   90.00
_cell.angle_beta   90.00
_cell.angle_gamma   90.00
#
_symmetry.space_group_name_H-M   'P 1'
#
loop_
_entity.id
_entity.type
_entity.pdbx_description
1 polymer ?
#
loop_
_entity_poly.entity_id
_entity_poly.type
_entity_poly.pdbx_seq_one_letter_code
_entity_poly.pdbx_strand_id
1 'polypeptide(L)' 'MSNANYTGVLLFIYSISMLLSIVWVTLDSVTRQKRMPGVEKVIWITVAFLLGPIGAAVYYFVIKREHRYEREPEAF' A
#
# COMPACT_ATOMS: atom_id res chain seq x y z
N MET A 1 -34.72 12.20 8.43
CA MET A 1 -34.22 10.91 8.96
C MET A 1 -32.76 10.75 8.53
N SER A 2 -31.92 10.29 9.44
CA SER A 2 -30.47 10.54 9.54
C SER A 2 -29.58 10.06 8.37
N ASN A 3 -29.23 10.97 7.46
CA ASN A 3 -28.11 10.83 6.51
C ASN A 3 -26.75 11.04 7.18
N ALA A 4 -26.70 11.75 8.31
CA ALA A 4 -25.50 11.98 9.10
C ALA A 4 -24.84 10.69 9.61
N ASN A 5 -25.65 9.65 9.91
CA ASN A 5 -25.13 8.35 10.36
C ASN A 5 -24.33 7.65 9.25
N TYR A 6 -24.81 7.66 8.01
CA TYR A 6 -24.11 7.02 6.89
C TYR A 6 -22.84 7.78 6.53
N THR A 7 -22.87 9.12 6.54
CA THR A 7 -21.68 9.93 6.31
C THR A 7 -20.62 9.67 7.38
N GLY A 8 -21.00 9.56 8.65
CA GLY A 8 -20.08 9.22 9.75
C GLY A 8 -19.44 7.84 9.58
N VAL A 9 -20.22 6.82 9.22
CA VAL A 9 -19.72 5.47 8.97
C VAL A 9 -18.76 5.44 7.76
N LEU A 10 -19.09 6.16 6.68
CA LEU A 10 -18.22 6.25 5.50
C LEU A 10 -16.88 6.92 5.82
N LEU A 11 -16.89 8.01 6.58
CA LEU A 11 -15.67 8.69 7.02
C LEU A 11 -14.83 7.81 7.96
N PHE A 12 -15.48 7.03 8.83
CA PHE A 12 -14.81 6.08 9.71
C PHE A 12 -14.13 4.96 8.92
N ILE A 13 -14.83 4.35 7.95
CA ILE A 13 -14.28 3.33 7.06
C ILE A 13 -13.10 3.90 6.28
N TYR A 14 -13.25 5.09 5.69
CA TYR A 14 -12.18 5.74 4.93
C TYR A 14 -10.93 5.98 5.79
N SER A 15 -11.11 6.44 7.03
CA SER A 15 -10.01 6.68 7.98
C SER A 15 -9.26 5.38 8.31
N ILE A 16 -9.99 4.29 8.56
CA ILE A 16 -9.39 2.97 8.80
C ILE A 16 -8.67 2.46 7.56
N SER A 17 -9.28 2.59 6.37
CA SER A 17 -8.67 2.17 5.11
C SER A 17 -7.37 2.92 4.84
N MET A 18 -7.28 4.20 5.21
CA MET A 18 -6.04 4.98 5.07
C MET A 18 -4.90 4.41 5.91
N LEU A 19 -5.16 4.10 7.18
CA LEU A 19 -4.18 3.49 8.09
C LEU A 19 -3.77 2.10 7.60
N LEU A 20 -4.75 1.26 7.24
CA LEU A 20 -4.49 -0.08 6.70
C LEU A 20 -3.63 -0.03 5.43
N SER A 21 -3.82 0.97 4.57
CA SER A 21 -3.04 1.12 3.34
C SER A 21 -1.57 1.37 3.63
N ILE A 22 -1.26 2.26 4.58
CA ILE A 22 0.12 2.57 4.98
C ILE A 22 0.79 1.35 5.60
N VAL A 23 0.09 0.69 6.53
CA VAL A 23 0.58 -0.51 7.20
C VAL A 23 0.83 -1.62 6.18
N TRP A 24 -0.10 -1.84 5.24
CA TRP A 24 0.02 -2.86 4.23
C TRP A 24 1.21 -2.61 3.28
N VAL A 25 1.36 -1.39 2.74
CA VAL A 25 2.51 -1.06 1.87
C VAL A 25 3.83 -1.25 2.61
N THR A 26 3.89 -0.82 3.87
CA THR A 26 5.09 -0.99 4.70
C THR A 26 5.41 -2.47 4.94
N LEU A 27 4.43 -3.27 5.34
CA LEU A 27 4.61 -4.70 5.57
C LEU A 27 4.97 -5.44 4.28
N ASP A 28 4.30 -5.18 3.17
CA ASP A 28 4.57 -5.82 1.88
C ASP A 28 5.98 -5.49 1.39
N SER A 29 6.37 -4.22 1.47
CA SER A 29 7.70 -3.73 1.08
C SER A 29 8.82 -4.35 1.95
N VAL A 30 8.60 -4.50 3.26
CA VAL A 30 9.61 -5.06 4.17
C VAL A 30 9.67 -6.59 4.09
N THR A 31 8.53 -7.27 4.09
CA THR A 31 8.47 -8.74 4.24
C THR A 31 8.49 -9.50 2.92
N ARG A 32 7.82 -8.98 1.87
CA ARG A 32 7.68 -9.63 0.58
C ARG A 32 8.67 -9.12 -0.45
N GLN A 33 8.86 -7.80 -0.55
CA GLN A 33 9.79 -7.19 -1.50
C GLN A 33 11.23 -7.12 -0.96
N LYS A 34 11.83 -8.28 -0.62
CA LYS A 34 13.17 -8.35 0.00
C LYS A 34 14.28 -7.78 -0.88
N ARG A 35 14.16 -7.88 -2.21
CA ARG A 35 15.14 -7.38 -3.18
C ARG A 35 14.97 -5.90 -3.56
N MET A 36 13.92 -5.26 -3.05
CA MET A 36 13.65 -3.86 -3.35
C MET A 36 14.68 -2.95 -2.68
N PRO A 37 15.29 -1.99 -3.41
CA PRO A 37 16.26 -1.06 -2.84
C PRO A 37 15.66 -0.25 -1.69
N GLY A 38 16.45 0.01 -0.64
CA GLY A 38 15.98 0.75 0.54
C GLY A 38 15.40 2.12 0.21
N VAL A 39 16.00 2.84 -0.74
CA VAL A 39 15.49 4.15 -1.22
C VAL A 39 14.10 4.01 -1.84
N GLU A 40 13.89 2.98 -2.68
CA GLU A 40 12.61 2.75 -3.31
C GLU A 40 11.53 2.36 -2.28
N LYS A 41 11.90 1.57 -1.26
CA LYS A 41 10.98 1.25 -0.15
C LYS A 41 10.50 2.52 0.54
N VAL A 42 11.41 3.42 0.88
CA VAL A 42 11.10 4.69 1.54
C VAL A 42 10.18 5.53 0.65
N ILE A 43 10.47 5.63 -0.65
CA ILE A 43 9.63 6.37 -1.60
C ILE A 43 8.20 5.83 -1.59
N TRP A 44 8.00 4.52 -1.71
CA TRP A 44 6.65 3.95 -1.73
C TRP A 44 5.91 4.07 -0.40
N ILE A 45 6.61 3.99 0.72
CA ILE A 45 6.03 4.25 2.04
C ILE A 45 5.60 5.73 2.15
N THR A 46 6.42 6.67 1.69
CA THR A 46 6.07 8.10 1.65
C THR A 46 4.89 8.38 0.72
N VAL A 47 4.85 7.73 -0.45
CA VAL A 47 3.73 7.83 -1.41
C VAL A 47 2.44 7.30 -0.79
N ALA A 48 2.48 6.15 -0.10
CA ALA A 48 1.33 5.59 0.61
C ALA A 48 0.89 6.46 1.79
N PHE A 49 1.82 7.13 2.46
CA PHE A 49 1.52 8.07 3.55
C PHE A 49 0.81 9.33 3.05
N LEU A 50 1.24 9.89 1.91
CA LEU A 50 0.67 11.12 1.34
C LEU A 50 -0.64 10.88 0.58
N LEU A 51 -0.74 9.77 -0.17
CA LEU A 51 -1.89 9.46 -1.04
C LEU A 51 -2.84 8.39 -0.45
N GLY A 52 -2.49 7.79 0.70
CA GLY A 52 -3.30 6.80 1.39
C GLY A 52 -3.64 5.59 0.51
N PRO A 53 -4.94 5.23 0.39
CA PRO A 53 -5.36 4.06 -0.39
C PRO A 53 -5.06 4.18 -1.88
N ILE A 54 -5.03 5.40 -2.44
CA ILE A 54 -4.66 5.61 -3.84
C ILE A 54 -3.18 5.27 -4.05
N GLY A 55 -2.30 5.75 -3.16
CA GLY A 55 -0.87 5.42 -3.23
C GLY A 55 -0.59 3.92 -3.08
N ALA A 56 -1.32 3.26 -2.19
CA ALA A 56 -1.24 1.81 -2.02
C ALA A 56 -1.74 1.03 -3.24
N ALA A 57 -2.79 1.50 -3.91
CA ALA A 57 -3.26 0.90 -5.16
C ALA A 57 -2.20 1.00 -6.26
N VAL A 58 -1.58 2.17 -6.44
CA VAL A 58 -0.49 2.35 -7.42
C VAL A 58 0.68 1.42 -7.08
N TYR A 59 1.09 1.33 -5.81
CA TYR A 59 2.12 0.39 -5.35
C TYR A 59 1.78 -1.05 -5.75
N TYR A 60 0.53 -1.48 -5.52
CA TYR A 60 0.09 -2.82 -5.87
C TYR A 60 0.26 -3.10 -7.37
N PHE A 61 -0.19 -2.19 -8.24
CA PHE A 61 -0.11 -2.39 -9.68
C PHE A 61 1.31 -2.32 -10.23
N VAL A 62 2.15 -1.42 -9.71
CA VAL A 62 3.50 -1.18 -10.25
C VAL A 62 4.53 -2.16 -9.70
N ILE A 63 4.44 -2.50 -8.42
CA ILE A 63 5.44 -3.33 -7.73
C ILE A 63 4.98 -4.77 -7.61
N LYS A 64 3.81 -4.98 -6.99
CA LYS A 64 3.35 -6.32 -6.62
C LYS A 64 2.85 -7.11 -7.81
N ARG A 65 2.04 -6.51 -8.69
CA ARG A 65 1.48 -7.18 -9.87
C ARG A 65 2.56 -7.57 -10.88
N GLU A 66 3.59 -6.75 -11.03
CA GLU A 66 4.72 -7.03 -11.93
C GLU A 66 5.72 -8.04 -11.34
N HIS A 67 5.49 -8.53 -10.12
CA HIS A 67 6.40 -9.42 -9.37
C HIS A 67 7.86 -8.94 -9.40
N ARG A 68 8.06 -7.61 -9.45
CA ARG A 68 9.33 -7.00 -9.84
C ARG A 68 10.48 -7.44 -8.93
N TYR A 69 10.20 -7.55 -7.63
CA TYR A 69 11.18 -7.97 -6.62
C TYR A 69 10.85 -9.32 -5.99
N GLU A 70 9.80 -10.00 -6.48
CA GLU A 70 9.39 -11.34 -6.05
C GLU A 70 9.98 -12.47 -6.93
N ARG A 71 10.57 -12.16 -8.10
CA ARG A 71 11.19 -13.19 -8.95
C ARG A 71 12.30 -13.94 -8.20
N GLU A 72 12.07 -15.23 -7.96
CA GLU A 72 13.12 -16.21 -7.71
C GLU A 72 14.16 -16.12 -8.83
N PRO A 73 15.46 -16.32 -8.54
CA PRO A 73 16.46 -16.36 -9.60
C PRO A 73 16.02 -17.43 -10.58
N GLU A 74 15.90 -17.08 -11.86
CA GLU A 74 15.67 -18.06 -12.92
C GLU A 74 16.74 -19.15 -12.72
N ALA A 75 16.27 -20.37 -12.41
CA ALA A 75 17.13 -21.52 -12.22
C ALA A 75 17.76 -21.85 -13.57
N PHE A 76 18.96 -21.30 -13.80
CA PHE A 76 19.86 -21.69 -14.87
C PHE A 76 20.95 -22.59 -14.30
#